data_AF-C4K377-F1
#
_entry.id   AF-C4K377-F1
#
_cell.length_a   1.000
_cell.length_b   1.000
_cell.length_c   1.000
_cell.angle_alpha   90.00
_cell.angle_beta   90.00
_cell.angle_gamma   90.00
#
_symmetry.space_group_name_H-M   'P 1'
#
loop_
_entity.id
_entity.type
_entity.pdbx_description
1 polymer ?
#
loop_
_entity_poly.entity_id
_entity_poly.type
_entity_poly.pdbx_seq_one_letter_code
_entity_poly.pdbx_strand_id
1 'polypeptide(L)'
;MTTHTFALNTELRPLLEATAAQKGTPLWVELIPVGEQITGRDGRSWVNDHPQGMVDAFQANHADLPIDIEHATELKAPKGDPALSVV
;
A
#
# COMPACT_ATOMS: atom_id res chain seq x y z
N MET A 1 -11.64 -8.93 -33.24
CA MET A 1 -12.35 -8.94 -31.94
C MET A 1 -12.15 -7.57 -31.32
N THR A 2 -13.23 -6.82 -31.08
CA THR A 2 -13.17 -5.44 -30.57
C THR A 2 -13.29 -5.47 -29.05
N THR A 3 -12.21 -5.13 -28.35
CA THR A 3 -12.18 -5.02 -26.89
C THR A 3 -12.91 -3.75 -26.46
N HIS A 4 -13.90 -3.88 -25.58
CA HIS A 4 -14.61 -2.76 -24.98
C HIS A 4 -14.20 -2.64 -23.51
N THR A 5 -13.74 -1.46 -23.11
CA THR A 5 -13.38 -1.15 -21.72
C THR A 5 -14.60 -0.57 -21.02
N PHE A 6 -15.05 -1.23 -19.96
CA PHE A 6 -16.12 -0.73 -19.09
C PHE A 6 -15.50 -0.29 -17.76
N ALA A 7 -15.93 0.88 -17.24
CA ALA A 7 -15.65 1.26 -15.87
C ALA A 7 -16.60 0.50 -14.94
N LEU A 8 -16.05 -0.21 -13.96
CA LEU A 8 -16.79 -0.96 -12.94
C LEU A 8 -16.64 -0.27 -11.58
N ASN A 9 -17.74 0.22 -11.01
CA ASN A 9 -17.80 0.77 -9.65
C ASN A 9 -18.11 -0.34 -8.62
N THR A 10 -17.54 -1.53 -8.77
CA THR A 10 -17.77 -2.68 -7.88
C THR A 10 -16.45 -3.25 -7.40
N GLU A 11 -16.46 -3.70 -6.14
CA GLU A 11 -15.35 -4.40 -5.47
C GLU A 11 -14.83 -5.57 -6.32
N LEU A 12 -13.59 -5.45 -6.80
CA LEU A 12 -12.92 -6.44 -7.66
C LEU A 12 -12.19 -7.54 -6.87
N ARG A 13 -12.17 -7.45 -5.53
CA ARG A 13 -11.50 -8.42 -4.65
C ARG A 13 -11.86 -9.89 -4.94
N PRO A 14 -13.15 -10.27 -5.13
CA PRO A 14 -13.48 -11.66 -5.41
C PRO A 14 -12.95 -12.14 -6.77
N LEU A 15 -12.85 -11.24 -7.76
CA LEU A 15 -12.28 -11.55 -9.07
C LEU A 15 -10.76 -11.66 -9.01
N LEU A 16 -10.10 -10.77 -8.26
CA LEU A 16 -8.65 -10.81 -8.07
C LEU A 16 -8.23 -12.09 -7.34
N GLU A 17 -8.98 -12.50 -6.33
CA GLU A 17 -8.80 -13.76 -5.59
C GLU A 17 -8.91 -14.99 -6.49
N ALA A 18 -9.97 -15.05 -7.30
CA ALA A 18 -10.18 -16.13 -8.26
C ALA A 18 -9.07 -16.20 -9.33
N THR A 19 -8.53 -15.06 -9.75
CA THR A 19 -7.48 -15.01 -10.80
C THR A 19 -6.10 -15.35 -10.25
N ALA A 20 -5.77 -14.92 -9.03
CA ALA A 20 -4.52 -15.24 -8.36
C ALA A 20 -4.38 -16.75 -8.13
N ALA A 21 -5.46 -17.40 -7.67
CA ALA A 21 -5.53 -18.85 -7.48
C ALA A 21 -5.30 -19.65 -8.77
N GLN A 22 -5.77 -19.16 -9.93
CA GLN A 22 -5.59 -19.84 -11.22
C GLN A 22 -4.16 -19.78 -11.77
N LYS A 23 -3.36 -18.78 -11.37
CA LYS A 23 -1.97 -18.60 -11.84
C LYS A 23 -0.92 -19.03 -10.82
N GLY A 24 -1.32 -19.68 -9.72
CA GLY A 24 -0.41 -20.10 -8.65
C GLY A 24 0.29 -18.93 -7.94
N THR A 25 -0.21 -17.70 -8.12
CA THR A 25 0.34 -16.51 -7.45
C THR A 25 -0.37 -16.36 -6.10
N PRO A 26 0.37 -16.19 -5.00
CA PRO A 26 -0.27 -16.02 -3.70
C PRO A 26 -1.02 -14.69 -3.67
N LEU A 27 -2.19 -14.73 -3.02
CA LEU A 27 -3.02 -13.55 -2.76
C LEU A 27 -2.37 -12.55 -1.81
N TRP A 28 -1.50 -13.07 -0.95
CA TRP A 28 -0.80 -12.31 0.08
C TRP A 28 0.67 -12.71 0.07
N VAL A 29 1.54 -11.71 0.18
CA VAL A 29 2.99 -11.89 0.27
C VAL A 29 3.45 -11.30 1.59
N GLU A 30 4.16 -12.12 2.36
CA GLU A 30 4.84 -11.64 3.56
C GLU A 30 5.99 -10.72 3.14
N LEU A 31 5.93 -9.47 3.57
CA LEU A 31 7.03 -8.53 3.38
C LEU A 31 7.96 -8.48 4.59
N ILE A 32 7.38 -8.68 5.78
CA ILE A 32 8.04 -8.50 7.06
C ILE A 32 7.63 -9.66 7.97
N PRO A 33 8.54 -10.61 8.28
CA PRO A 33 8.23 -11.74 9.15
C PRO A 33 7.91 -11.29 10.58
N VAL A 34 7.05 -12.04 11.26
CA VAL A 34 6.72 -11.84 12.68
C VAL A 34 7.81 -12.43 13.58
N GLY A 35 8.15 -11.73 14.66
CA GLY A 35 9.08 -12.20 15.70
C GLY A 35 10.55 -12.29 15.29
N GLU A 36 10.88 -12.03 14.03
CA GLU A 36 12.26 -12.03 13.55
C GLU A 36 12.94 -10.67 13.73
N GLN A 37 14.25 -10.71 13.96
CA GLN A 37 15.10 -9.53 13.95
C GLN A 37 15.39 -9.14 12.50
N ILE A 38 14.87 -7.98 12.09
CA ILE A 38 15.05 -7.44 10.74
C ILE A 38 16.07 -6.31 10.81
N THR A 39 17.00 -6.28 9.85
CA THR A 39 17.94 -5.17 9.65
C THR A 39 17.63 -4.48 8.34
N GLY A 40 17.24 -3.21 8.42
CA GLY A 40 16.97 -2.38 7.27
C GLY A 40 18.24 -2.08 6.46
N ARG A 41 18.05 -1.63 5.21
CA ARG A 41 19.16 -1.18 4.35
C ARG A 41 19.95 -0.02 4.96
N ASP A 42 19.31 0.75 5.83
CA ASP A 42 19.90 1.86 6.56
C ASP A 42 20.70 1.43 7.81
N GLY A 43 20.81 0.12 8.06
CA GLY A 43 21.55 -0.45 9.18
C GLY A 43 20.79 -0.46 10.51
N ARG A 44 19.54 0.03 10.55
CA ARG A 44 18.73 -0.07 11.77
C ARG A 44 18.15 -1.47 11.91
N SER A 45 18.10 -1.96 13.14
CA SER A 45 17.58 -3.29 13.46
C SER A 45 16.37 -3.19 14.40
N TRP A 46 15.32 -3.96 14.13
CA TRP A 46 14.09 -4.00 14.90
C TRP A 46 13.42 -5.38 14.84
N VAL A 47 12.59 -5.70 15.84
CA VAL A 47 11.83 -6.97 15.92
C VAL A 47 10.35 -6.68 15.67
N ASN A 48 9.71 -7.48 14.83
CA ASN A 48 8.27 -7.40 14.58
C ASN A 48 7.48 -8.30 15.55
N ASP A 49 7.55 -8.05 16.85
CA ASP A 49 6.96 -8.93 17.87
C ASP A 49 5.44 -8.81 18.02
N HIS A 50 4.85 -7.68 17.58
CA HIS A 50 3.42 -7.40 17.67
C HIS A 50 2.85 -6.77 16.37
N PRO A 51 2.87 -7.47 15.22
CA PRO A 51 2.43 -6.91 13.94
C PRO A 51 0.97 -6.43 13.97
N GLN A 52 0.10 -7.14 14.68
CA GLN A 52 -1.31 -6.74 14.81
C GLN A 52 -1.45 -5.40 15.55
N GLY A 53 -0.62 -5.14 16.55
CA GLY A 53 -0.64 -3.87 17.29
C GLY A 53 -0.30 -2.67 16.41
N MET A 54 0.58 -2.85 15.40
CA MET A 54 0.84 -1.80 14.41
C MET A 54 -0.37 -1.53 13.51
N VAL A 55 -1.07 -2.59 13.08
CA VAL A 55 -2.30 -2.46 12.27
C VAL A 55 -3.38 -1.74 13.07
N ASP A 56 -3.60 -2.15 14.31
CA ASP A 56 -4.61 -1.57 15.20
C ASP A 56 -4.30 -0.09 15.49
N ALA A 57 -3.04 0.23 15.77
CA ALA A 57 -2.60 1.61 15.97
C ALA A 57 -2.80 2.47 14.72
N PHE A 58 -2.51 1.93 13.53
CA PHE A 58 -2.74 2.62 12.26
C PHE A 58 -4.23 2.90 12.04
N GLN A 59 -5.09 1.92 12.27
CA GLN A 59 -6.55 2.08 12.16
C GLN A 59 -7.10 3.10 13.16
N ALA A 60 -6.62 3.07 14.40
CA ALA A 60 -7.02 4.00 15.45
C ALA A 60 -6.52 5.43 15.23
N ASN A 61 -5.44 5.62 14.48
CA ASN A 61 -4.87 6.94 14.21
C ASN A 61 -5.80 7.80 13.33
N HIS A 62 -6.63 7.17 12.48
CA HIS A 62 -7.54 7.85 11.54
C HIS A 62 -6.90 8.97 10.71
N ALA A 63 -5.56 8.99 10.58
CA ALA A 63 -4.88 9.97 9.78
C ALA A 63 -5.23 9.74 8.31
N ASP A 64 -5.38 10.83 7.57
CA ASP A 64 -5.52 10.76 6.14
C ASP A 64 -4.30 10.06 5.53
N LEU A 65 -4.59 9.17 4.57
CA LEU A 65 -3.53 8.45 3.89
C LEU A 65 -2.69 9.47 3.12
N PRO A 66 -1.36 9.50 3.29
CA PRO A 66 -0.48 10.42 2.57
C PRO A 66 -0.31 9.97 1.12
N ILE A 67 -1.41 9.86 0.38
CA ILE A 67 -1.46 9.51 -1.03
C ILE A 67 -1.63 10.80 -1.81
N ASP A 68 -0.57 11.17 -2.51
CA ASP A 68 -0.58 12.30 -3.43
C ASP A 68 -1.22 11.89 -4.76
N ILE A 69 -2.55 11.80 -4.79
CA ILE A 69 -3.34 11.40 -5.97
C ILE A 69 -3.03 12.29 -7.18
N GLU A 70 -2.81 13.57 -6.93
CA GLU A 70 -2.60 14.60 -7.94
C GLU A 70 -1.15 14.67 -8.42
N HIS A 71 -0.25 13.89 -7.80
CA HIS A 71 1.19 13.95 -8.01
C HIS A 71 1.73 15.38 -7.83
N ALA A 72 1.14 16.13 -6.90
CA ALA A 72 1.48 17.50 -6.62
C ALA A 72 2.95 17.64 -6.20
N THR A 73 3.49 16.70 -5.41
CA THR A 73 4.91 16.65 -5.03
C THR A 73 5.81 16.61 -6.27
N GLU A 74 5.56 15.72 -7.21
CA GLU A 74 6.33 15.61 -8.46
C GLU A 74 6.16 16.83 -9.38
N LEU A 75 4.93 17.31 -9.56
CA LEU A 75 4.62 18.40 -10.50
C LEU A 75 5.02 19.79 -9.98
N LYS A 76 5.02 19.98 -8.66
CA LYS A 76 5.29 21.26 -8.01
C LYS A 76 6.73 21.39 -7.51
N ALA A 77 7.40 20.29 -7.16
CA ALA A 77 8.79 20.33 -6.68
C ALA A 77 9.77 21.04 -7.66
N PRO A 78 9.73 20.81 -8.98
CA PRO A 78 10.62 21.52 -9.92
C PRO A 78 10.39 23.03 -9.98
N LYS A 79 9.22 23.49 -9.54
CA LYS A 79 8.84 24.91 -9.52
C LYS A 79 9.14 25.58 -8.18
N GLY A 80 9.60 24.81 -7.18
CA GLY A 80 9.80 25.28 -5.81
C GLY A 80 8.49 25.52 -5.05
N ASP A 81 7.36 25.07 -5.60
CA ASP A 81 6.05 25.25 -5.00
C ASP A 81 5.78 24.14 -3.96
N PRO A 82 5.15 24.45 -2.81
CA PRO A 82 4.79 23.44 -1.84
C PRO A 82 3.76 22.48 -2.43
N ALA A 83 3.94 21.19 -2.17
CA ALA A 83 2.88 20.21 -2.36
C ALA A 83 1.74 20.51 -1.39
N LEU A 84 0.50 20.36 -1.85
CA LEU A 84 -0.63 20.31 -0.94
C LEU A 84 -0.51 18.98 -0.19
N SER A 85 -0.17 19.03 1.10
CA SER A 85 -0.49 17.94 1.99
C SER A 85 -1.99 18.04 2.21
N VAL A 86 -2.78 17.20 1.56
CA VAL A 86 -4.14 16.97 2.05
C VAL A 86 -4.00 16.42 3.46
N VAL A 87 -4.57 17.16 4.41
CA VAL A 87 -4.53 16.93 5.86
C VAL A 87 -5.51 15.84 6.21
#